data_AF-A0A3N5R7C1-F1
#
_entry.id   AF-A0A3N5R7C1-F1
#
_cell.length_a   1.000
_cell.length_b   1.000
_cell.length_c   1.000
_cell.angle_alpha   90.00
_cell.angle_beta   90.00
_cell.angle_gamma   90.00
#
_symmetry.space_group_name_H-M   'P 1'
#
loop_
_entity.id
_entity.type
_entity.pdbx_description
1 polymer ?
#
loop_
_entity_poly.entity_id
_entity_poly.type
_entity_poly.pdbx_seq_one_letter_code
_entity_poly.pdbx_strand_id
1 'polypeptide(L)' 'MFHCSIYAITGGFHLPADGGIYEAAIEPILKELRKADPDYLVPCHCTGWKATNGIIKTMPEKFIQSSIGTSFKF' A
#
# COMPACT_ATOMS: atom_id res chain seq x y z
N MET A 1 22.12 2.34 18.49
CA MET A 1 20.71 2.75 18.43
C MET A 1 20.03 1.79 17.48
N PHE A 2 19.06 0.98 17.93
CA PHE A 2 18.32 0.11 17.03
C PHE A 2 17.38 0.98 16.19
N HIS A 3 17.57 0.98 14.88
CA HIS A 3 16.67 1.62 13.94
C HIS A 3 15.49 0.66 13.75
N CYS A 4 14.28 1.05 14.19
CA CYS A 4 13.08 0.24 13.98
C CYS A 4 12.52 0.57 12.60
N SER A 5 12.70 -0.31 11.62
CA SER A 5 12.13 -0.17 10.28
C SER A 5 10.76 -0.85 10.19
N ILE A 6 9.94 -0.39 9.25
CA ILE A 6 8.65 -1.02 8.95
C ILE A 6 8.91 -2.16 7.98
N TYR A 7 8.73 -3.39 8.42
CA TYR A 7 8.98 -4.54 7.56
C TYR A 7 7.84 -4.75 6.54
N ALA A 8 6.57 -4.75 6.98
CA ALA A 8 5.44 -4.90 6.06
C ALA A 8 4.23 -4.07 6.48
N ILE A 9 3.52 -3.52 5.50
CA ILE A 9 2.20 -2.91 5.67
C ILE A 9 1.21 -3.75 4.87
N THR A 10 0.29 -4.41 5.57
CA THR A 10 -0.69 -5.32 4.97
C THR A 10 -2.11 -4.92 5.37
N GLY A 11 -3.05 -4.95 4.42
CA GLY A 11 -4.46 -4.67 4.69
C GLY A 11 -5.14 -3.74 3.69
N GLY A 12 -6.38 -3.37 4.00
CA GLY A 12 -7.17 -2.44 3.19
C GLY A 12 -6.92 -1.00 3.58
N PHE A 13 -6.56 -0.15 2.61
CA PHE A 13 -6.30 1.28 2.86
C PHE A 13 -7.51 2.19 2.71
N HIS A 14 -8.66 1.62 2.28
CA HIS A 14 -9.91 2.35 2.05
C HIS A 14 -9.73 3.56 1.11
N LEU A 15 -9.21 3.29 -0.09
CA LEU A 15 -8.92 4.29 -1.13
C LEU A 15 -9.68 4.00 -2.42
N PRO A 16 -11.03 3.98 -2.38
CA PRO A 16 -11.82 3.84 -3.59
C PRO A 16 -11.52 4.96 -4.61
N ALA A 17 -11.69 4.66 -5.89
CA ALA A 17 -11.72 5.66 -6.95
C ALA A 17 -13.15 6.19 -7.10
N ASP A 18 -13.56 7.04 -6.15
CA ASP A 18 -14.92 7.55 -5.99
C ASP A 18 -15.10 9.03 -6.41
N GLY A 19 -14.05 9.69 -6.87
CA GLY A 19 -14.01 11.11 -7.18
C GLY A 19 -14.13 12.03 -5.95
N GLY A 20 -14.11 11.46 -4.74
CA GLY A 20 -14.32 12.16 -3.48
C GLY A 20 -13.05 12.39 -2.68
N ILE A 21 -13.22 12.56 -1.37
CA ILE A 21 -12.11 12.82 -0.44
C ILE A 21 -11.11 11.66 -0.38
N TYR A 22 -11.58 10.42 -0.58
CA TYR A 22 -10.74 9.23 -0.51
C TYR A 22 -9.85 9.12 -1.76
N GLU A 23 -10.41 9.37 -2.95
CA GLU A 23 -9.60 9.41 -4.16
C GLU A 23 -8.57 10.55 -4.12
N ALA A 24 -8.93 11.72 -3.58
CA ALA A 24 -7.99 12.82 -3.38
C ALA A 24 -6.85 12.49 -2.40
N ALA A 25 -7.05 11.54 -1.49
CA ALA A 25 -6.06 11.10 -0.52
C ALA A 25 -5.02 10.11 -1.10
N ILE A 26 -5.23 9.55 -2.30
CA ILE A 26 -4.33 8.56 -2.90
C ILE A 26 -2.90 9.11 -3.02
N GLU A 27 -2.70 10.24 -3.69
CA GLU A 27 -1.35 10.80 -3.90
C GLU A 27 -0.65 11.19 -2.59
N PRO A 28 -1.31 11.88 -1.63
CA PRO A 28 -0.73 12.11 -0.30
C PRO A 28 -0.28 10.82 0.39
N ILE A 29 -1.10 9.76 0.35
CA ILE A 29 -0.78 8.50 1.01
C ILE A 29 0.38 7.79 0.32
N LEU A 30 0.42 7.75 -1.02
CA LEU A 30 1.57 7.20 -1.75
C LEU A 30 2.88 7.90 -1.38
N LYS A 31 2.84 9.22 -1.19
CA LYS A 31 4.00 10.01 -0.75
C LYS A 31 4.46 9.62 0.66
N GLU A 32 3.53 9.45 1.60
CA GLU A 32 3.88 9.04 2.97
C GLU A 32 4.33 7.58 3.04
N LEU A 33 3.71 6.66 2.27
CA LEU A 33 4.19 5.28 2.14
C LEU A 33 5.63 5.22 1.61
N ARG A 34 5.95 6.05 0.62
CA ARG A 34 7.32 6.13 0.08
C ARG A 34 8.33 6.67 1.09
N LYS A 35 7.93 7.64 1.93
CA LYS A 35 8.79 8.17 3.00
C LYS A 35 8.97 7.18 4.14
N ALA A 36 7.94 6.41 4.46
CA ALA A 36 7.98 5.36 5.46
C ALA A 36 8.90 4.19 5.05
N ASP A 37 9.16 4.05 3.74
CA ASP A 37 10.05 3.06 3.11
C ASP A 37 9.92 1.65 3.71
N PRO A 38 8.71 1.06 3.72
CA PRO A 38 8.56 -0.31 4.19
C PRO A 38 9.26 -1.28 3.23
N ASP A 39 9.67 -2.46 3.73
CA ASP A 39 10.21 -3.50 2.84
C ASP A 39 9.10 -4.07 1.93
N TYR A 40 7.88 -4.22 2.46
CA TYR A 40 6.74 -4.78 1.73
C TYR A 40 5.43 -4.00 1.90
N LEU A 41 4.70 -3.84 0.80
CA LEU A 41 3.34 -3.28 0.71
C LEU A 41 2.40 -4.35 0.15
N VAL A 42 1.40 -4.72 0.95
CA VAL A 42 0.40 -5.74 0.61
C VAL A 42 -1.00 -5.13 0.68
N PRO A 43 -1.40 -4.33 -0.33
CA PRO A 43 -2.74 -3.74 -0.36
C PRO A 43 -3.81 -4.83 -0.58
N CYS A 44 -4.91 -4.71 0.15
CA CYS A 44 -6.02 -5.69 0.15
C CYS A 44 -7.39 -5.00 -0.03
N HIS A 45 -8.42 -5.81 -0.28
CA HIS A 45 -9.85 -5.46 -0.13
C HIS A 45 -10.25 -4.08 -0.68
N CYS A 46 -10.42 -3.09 0.19
CA CYS A 46 -10.95 -1.75 -0.11
C CYS A 46 -9.89 -0.75 -0.61
N THR A 47 -8.65 -1.16 -0.85
CA THR A 47 -7.60 -0.25 -1.35
C THR A 47 -7.95 0.33 -2.72
N GLY A 48 -8.72 -0.38 -3.54
CA GLY A 48 -9.18 0.13 -4.83
C GLY A 48 -8.13 0.08 -5.94
N TRP A 49 -8.60 -0.07 -7.18
CA TRP A 49 -7.74 -0.31 -8.35
C TRP A 49 -6.75 0.84 -8.62
N LYS A 50 -7.22 2.09 -8.51
CA LYS A 50 -6.39 3.28 -8.77
C LYS A 50 -5.24 3.41 -7.78
N ALA A 51 -5.50 3.23 -6.49
CA ALA A 51 -4.46 3.31 -5.46
C ALA A 51 -3.46 2.15 -5.58
N THR A 52 -3.94 0.91 -5.81
CA THR A 52 -3.06 -0.25 -6.04
C THR A 52 -2.12 -0.02 -7.23
N ASN A 53 -2.63 0.48 -8.36
CA ASN A 53 -1.79 0.80 -9.51
C ASN A 53 -0.83 1.98 -9.24
N GLY A 54 -1.23 2.94 -8.41
CA GLY A 54 -0.34 3.98 -7.91
C GLY A 54 0.84 3.41 -7.12
N ILE A 55 0.60 2.44 -6.24
CA ILE A 55 1.66 1.71 -5.51
C ILE A 55 2.58 0.99 -6.51
N ILE A 56 2.03 0.20 -7.42
CA ILE A 56 2.80 -0.57 -8.42
C ILE A 56 3.68 0.37 -9.26
N LYS A 57 3.16 1.52 -9.69
CA LYS A 57 3.88 2.48 -10.53
C LYS A 57 5.01 3.21 -9.78
N THR A 58 4.79 3.52 -8.50
CA THR A 58 5.71 4.38 -7.72
C THR A 58 6.71 3.60 -6.88
N MET A 59 6.36 2.39 -6.46
CA MET A 59 7.12 1.51 -5.56
C MET A 59 7.01 0.03 -6.01
N PRO A 60 7.35 -0.32 -7.26
CA PRO A 60 7.13 -1.66 -7.81
C PRO A 60 7.82 -2.77 -6.99
N GLU A 61 9.05 -2.52 -6.54
CA GLU A 61 9.85 -3.48 -5.77
C GLU A 61 9.29 -3.78 -4.37
N LYS A 62 8.41 -2.92 -3.85
CA LYS A 62 7.79 -3.08 -2.53
C LYS A 62 6.45 -3.80 -2.62
N PHE A 63 5.83 -3.86 -3.80
CA PHE A 63 4.47 -4.36 -3.95
C PHE A 63 4.42 -5.90 -3.93
N ILE A 64 3.52 -6.46 -3.13
CA ILE A 64 3.15 -7.87 -3.21
C ILE A 64 1.63 -7.99 -3.42
N GLN A 65 1.25 -8.73 -4.46
CA GLN A 65 -0.13 -9.08 -4.71
C GLN A 65 -0.65 -10.04 -3.64
N SER A 66 -1.80 -9.72 -3.05
CA SER A 66 -2.56 -10.64 -2.20
C SER A 66 -3.85 -11.11 -2.86
N SER A 67 -4.34 -12.25 -2.41
CA SER A 67 -5.66 -12.79 -2.75
C SER A 67 -6.21 -13.62 -1.58
N ILE A 68 -7.47 -14.06 -1.68
CA ILE A 68 -8.07 -14.96 -0.70
C ILE A 68 -7.21 -16.23 -0.57
N GLY A 69 -6.83 -16.58 0.66
CA GLY A 69 -5.99 -17.75 0.95
C GLY A 69 -4.48 -17.52 0.82
N THR A 70 -4.03 -16.32 0.42
CA THR A 70 -2.60 -15.99 0.43
C THR A 70 -2.05 -16.04 1.87
N SER A 71 -0.94 -16.73 2.07
CA SER A 71 -0.25 -16.82 3.36
C SER A 71 1.13 -16.18 3.25
N PHE A 72 1.47 -15.30 4.20
CA PHE A 72 2.78 -14.68 4.31
C PHE A 72 3.52 -15.25 5.52
N LYS A 73 4.81 -15.54 5.35
CA LYS A 73 5.69 -15.98 6.43
C LYS A 73 6.86 -15.00 6.50
N PHE A 74 7.06 -14.43 7.67
CA PHE A 74 8.06 -13.41 7.97
C PHE A 74 8.96 -13.89 9.10
#